data_AF-A0A6L6QB27-F1
#
_entry.id   AF-A0A6L6QB27-F1
#
_cell.length_a   1.000
_cell.length_b   1.000
_cell.length_c   1.000
_cell.angle_alpha   90.00
_cell.angle_beta   90.00
_cell.angle_gamma   90.00
#
_symmetry.space_group_name_H-M   'P 1'
#
loop_
_entity.id
_entity.type
_entity.pdbx_description
1 polymer ?
#
loop_
_entity_poly.entity_id
_entity_poly.type
_entity_poly.pdbx_seq_one_letter_code
_entity_poly.pdbx_strand_id
1 'polypeptide(L)'
;MFKPDFKPVALAAALALAACSTTPTTTNELEIARADYSQAQSNPLVAKYAPAEMAAATRALDQANVASAHGESLQTIDKLAYVAKQKIASAQEIARAKSAEDQLKDAAAQRDQVRLEARTAEAEAAKRRADQARMDAEAAQAQAANAEAAKGDAQARAAALAAQLADLQAKQTERGIVVTFGDVLFSTDSANLTPQGMAVAQRLADVLRENPDRTVLAEGFTDSTGSDAYNLQLSQRRAEAVRMALSQMGVDRSRIETRGYGEAYPVASNATAADRQMNRRVEIVLSEAGRPVTYRR
;
A
#
# COMPACT_ATOMS: atom_id res chain seq x y z
N MET A 1 -11.44 -74.09 94.12
CA MET A 1 -12.14 -73.69 92.88
C MET A 1 -11.49 -74.46 91.73
N PHE A 2 -12.22 -75.48 91.27
CA PHE A 2 -12.07 -76.38 90.11
C PHE A 2 -10.76 -76.48 89.29
N LYS A 3 -10.17 -77.70 89.30
CA LYS A 3 -9.67 -78.42 88.12
C LYS A 3 -10.86 -79.13 87.43
N PRO A 4 -10.85 -79.41 86.10
CA PRO A 4 -10.30 -80.69 85.63
C PRO A 4 -9.64 -80.71 84.23
N ASP A 5 -8.83 -81.76 84.06
CA ASP A 5 -8.24 -82.31 82.84
C ASP A 5 -9.29 -82.81 81.82
N PHE A 6 -8.97 -82.75 80.51
CA PHE A 6 -9.38 -83.74 79.50
C PHE A 6 -8.53 -83.62 78.22
N LYS A 7 -7.81 -84.70 77.87
CA LYS A 7 -7.43 -85.04 76.47
C LYS A 7 -8.41 -86.13 76.00
N PRO A 8 -8.85 -86.17 74.73
CA PRO A 8 -8.32 -87.25 73.86
C PRO A 8 -8.29 -86.95 72.33
N VAL A 9 -7.27 -87.56 71.69
CA VAL A 9 -7.25 -88.31 70.41
C VAL A 9 -8.06 -87.80 69.21
N ALA A 10 -7.38 -87.52 68.09
CA ALA A 10 -7.92 -87.76 66.74
C ALA A 10 -6.80 -88.09 65.72
N LEU A 11 -6.98 -89.29 65.17
CA LEU A 11 -6.37 -89.97 64.02
C LEU A 11 -6.23 -89.07 62.77
N ALA A 12 -5.09 -89.12 62.05
CA ALA A 12 -5.01 -88.59 60.69
C ALA A 12 -4.20 -89.53 59.76
N ALA A 13 -4.83 -89.86 58.65
CA ALA A 13 -4.55 -90.94 57.73
C ALA A 13 -3.32 -90.73 56.83
N ALA A 14 -2.66 -91.84 56.49
CA ALA A 14 -1.66 -91.90 55.43
C ALA A 14 -2.35 -91.87 54.05
N LEU A 15 -2.22 -90.76 53.34
CA LEU A 15 -2.60 -90.61 51.93
C LEU A 15 -1.46 -91.10 51.03
N ALA A 16 -1.62 -92.28 50.43
CA ALA A 16 -0.79 -92.73 49.33
C ALA A 16 -1.24 -92.03 48.04
N LEU A 17 -0.50 -91.00 47.61
CA LEU A 17 -0.69 -90.37 46.31
C LEU A 17 -0.05 -91.27 45.23
N ALA A 18 -0.89 -91.94 44.45
CA ALA A 18 -0.48 -92.52 43.18
C ALA A 18 -0.16 -91.38 42.20
N ALA A 19 1.12 -91.11 42.00
CA ALA A 19 1.59 -90.20 40.96
C ALA A 19 1.46 -90.90 39.59
N CYS A 20 0.39 -90.63 38.85
CA CYS A 20 0.35 -90.92 37.43
C CYS A 20 1.39 -90.02 36.73
N SER A 21 2.54 -90.58 36.35
CA SER A 21 3.51 -89.89 35.50
C SER A 21 2.94 -89.80 34.08
N THR A 22 2.10 -88.81 33.82
CA THR A 22 1.67 -88.47 32.46
C THR A 22 2.87 -87.91 31.72
N THR A 23 3.30 -88.59 30.65
CA THR A 23 4.31 -88.06 29.74
C THR A 23 3.81 -86.74 29.14
N PRO A 24 4.62 -85.66 29.16
CA PRO A 24 4.19 -84.38 28.61
C PRO A 24 3.90 -84.52 27.11
N THR A 25 2.71 -84.08 26.69
CA THR A 25 2.26 -84.11 25.29
C THR A 25 2.40 -82.75 24.59
N THR A 26 2.86 -81.73 25.31
CA THR A 26 3.11 -80.37 24.81
C THR A 26 4.57 -79.98 25.05
N THR A 27 5.05 -79.03 24.27
CA THR A 27 6.37 -78.42 24.44
C THR A 27 6.23 -76.92 24.65
N ASN A 28 7.21 -76.31 25.31
CA ASN A 28 7.26 -74.86 25.52
C ASN A 28 7.23 -74.08 24.19
N GLU A 29 7.88 -74.59 23.13
CA GLU A 29 7.84 -73.94 21.81
C GLU A 29 6.45 -73.97 21.18
N LEU A 30 5.69 -75.06 21.34
CA LEU A 30 4.31 -75.14 20.85
C LEU A 30 3.38 -74.17 21.58
N GLU A 31 3.56 -73.99 22.89
CA GLU A 31 2.79 -73.02 23.68
C GLU A 31 3.11 -71.57 23.28
N ILE A 32 4.40 -71.24 23.07
CA ILE A 32 4.82 -69.93 22.54
C ILE A 32 4.21 -69.70 21.16
N ALA A 33 4.28 -70.68 20.24
CA ALA A 33 3.74 -70.54 18.90
C ALA A 33 2.21 -70.30 18.90
N ARG A 34 1.47 -70.94 19.81
CA ARG A 34 0.02 -70.68 19.99
C ARG A 34 -0.26 -69.27 20.50
N ALA A 35 0.54 -68.79 21.46
CA ALA A 35 0.40 -67.44 21.99
C ALA A 35 0.71 -66.37 20.92
N ASP A 36 1.82 -66.52 20.19
CA ASP A 36 2.21 -65.64 19.08
C ASP A 36 1.15 -65.63 17.97
N TYR A 37 0.56 -66.80 17.68
CA TYR A 37 -0.52 -66.92 16.70
C TYR A 37 -1.76 -66.17 17.13
N SER A 38 -2.19 -66.31 18.39
CA SER A 38 -3.35 -65.58 18.92
C SER A 38 -3.13 -64.07 18.84
N GLN A 39 -1.92 -63.61 19.19
CA GLN A 39 -1.55 -62.20 19.06
C GLN A 39 -1.59 -61.74 17.59
N ALA A 40 -1.00 -62.51 16.67
CA ALA A 40 -1.00 -62.20 15.24
C ALA A 40 -2.42 -62.17 14.66
N GLN A 41 -3.28 -63.12 15.04
CA GLN A 41 -4.68 -63.20 14.60
C GLN A 41 -5.50 -62.00 15.09
N SER A 42 -5.23 -61.51 16.31
CA SER A 42 -5.90 -60.33 16.86
C SER A 42 -5.42 -59.00 16.29
N ASN A 43 -4.30 -58.98 15.54
CA ASN A 43 -3.73 -57.77 14.97
C ASN A 43 -4.38 -57.41 13.62
N PRO A 44 -5.11 -56.27 13.52
CA PRO A 44 -5.75 -55.85 12.27
C PRO A 44 -4.78 -55.62 11.11
N LEU A 45 -3.52 -55.26 11.41
CA LEU A 45 -2.50 -55.06 10.38
C LEU A 45 -2.14 -56.38 9.70
N VAL A 46 -2.07 -57.48 10.44
CA VAL A 46 -1.77 -58.80 9.87
C VAL A 46 -2.89 -59.25 8.94
N ALA A 47 -4.14 -59.06 9.35
CA ALA A 47 -5.31 -59.35 8.52
C ALA A 47 -5.34 -58.52 7.23
N LYS A 48 -4.96 -57.23 7.30
CA LYS A 48 -4.96 -56.31 6.15
C LYS A 48 -3.78 -56.54 5.20
N TYR A 49 -2.58 -56.73 5.74
CA TYR A 49 -1.33 -56.62 4.97
C TYR A 49 -0.61 -57.95 4.70
N ALA A 50 -0.87 -58.98 5.53
CA ALA A 50 -0.20 -60.27 5.43
C ALA A 50 -1.17 -61.48 5.50
N PRO A 51 -2.31 -61.48 4.78
CA PRO A 51 -3.30 -62.56 4.88
C PRO A 51 -2.78 -63.92 4.36
N ALA A 52 -1.93 -63.91 3.32
CA ALA A 52 -1.37 -65.13 2.74
C ALA A 52 -0.33 -65.78 3.67
N GLU A 53 0.48 -64.96 4.31
CA GLU A 53 1.50 -65.35 5.28
C GLU A 53 0.86 -65.84 6.57
N MET A 54 -0.22 -65.18 7.01
CA MET A 54 -1.03 -65.64 8.13
C MET A 54 -1.68 -67.01 7.83
N ALA A 55 -2.22 -67.22 6.63
CA ALA A 55 -2.75 -68.53 6.24
C ALA A 55 -1.66 -69.63 6.20
N ALA A 56 -0.43 -69.28 5.81
CA ALA A 56 0.70 -70.21 5.87
C ALA A 56 1.14 -70.52 7.31
N ALA A 57 1.08 -69.53 8.21
CA ALA A 57 1.32 -69.69 9.64
C ALA A 57 0.26 -70.60 10.29
N THR A 58 -1.02 -70.43 9.96
CA THR A 58 -2.12 -71.30 10.42
C THR A 58 -1.84 -72.76 10.09
N ARG A 59 -1.55 -73.07 8.81
CA ARG A 59 -1.25 -74.44 8.38
C ARG A 59 -0.07 -75.07 9.13
N ALA A 60 0.97 -74.29 9.42
CA ALA A 60 2.14 -74.80 10.14
C ALA A 60 1.84 -75.03 11.63
N LEU A 61 1.05 -74.16 12.26
CA LEU A 61 0.61 -74.37 13.65
C LEU A 61 -0.33 -75.57 13.78
N ASP A 62 -1.24 -75.75 12.82
CA ASP A 62 -2.13 -76.91 12.77
C ASP A 62 -1.35 -78.21 12.68
N GLN A 63 -0.29 -78.27 11.85
CA GLN A 63 0.61 -79.43 11.78
C GLN A 63 1.27 -79.73 13.13
N ALA A 64 1.75 -78.70 13.84
CA ALA A 64 2.36 -78.87 15.16
C ALA A 64 1.34 -79.34 16.23
N ASN A 65 0.11 -78.81 16.17
CA ASN A 65 -0.99 -79.23 17.04
C ASN A 65 -1.39 -80.70 16.80
N VAL A 66 -1.47 -81.13 15.55
CA VAL A 66 -1.78 -82.51 15.18
C VAL A 66 -0.69 -83.47 15.68
N ALA A 67 0.59 -83.12 15.50
CA ALA A 67 1.71 -83.93 16.00
C ALA A 67 1.68 -84.09 17.53
N SER A 68 1.35 -83.01 18.26
CA SER A 68 1.15 -83.04 19.72
C SER A 68 -0.04 -83.93 20.13
N ALA A 69 -1.16 -83.86 19.39
CA ALA A 69 -2.35 -84.67 19.68
C ALA A 69 -2.14 -86.17 19.41
N HIS A 70 -1.32 -86.53 18.42
CA HIS A 70 -0.99 -87.92 18.10
C HIS A 70 0.12 -88.52 18.98
N GLY A 71 0.68 -87.75 19.91
CA GLY A 71 1.75 -88.22 20.80
C GLY A 71 3.08 -88.47 20.07
N GLU A 72 3.38 -87.68 19.03
CA GLU A 72 4.68 -87.74 18.37
C GLU A 72 5.84 -87.35 19.29
N SER A 73 7.07 -87.61 18.85
CA SER A 73 8.26 -87.27 19.64
C SER A 73 8.33 -85.76 19.91
N LEU A 74 8.80 -85.37 21.11
CA LEU A 74 8.96 -83.97 21.50
C LEU A 74 9.84 -83.19 20.49
N GLN A 75 10.86 -83.83 19.91
CA GLN A 75 11.71 -83.24 18.88
C GLN A 75 10.94 -82.89 17.60
N THR A 76 9.99 -83.75 17.18
CA THR A 76 9.15 -83.47 16.01
C THR A 76 8.21 -82.31 16.27
N ILE A 77 7.58 -82.29 17.45
CA ILE A 77 6.67 -81.21 17.87
C ILE A 77 7.42 -79.88 17.92
N ASP A 78 8.60 -79.83 18.55
CA ASP A 78 9.43 -78.62 18.62
C ASP A 78 9.84 -78.11 17.23
N LYS A 79 10.22 -79.01 16.32
CA LYS A 79 10.59 -78.62 14.95
C LYS A 79 9.41 -78.00 14.20
N LEU A 80 8.22 -78.58 14.31
CA LEU A 80 7.01 -78.05 13.67
C LEU A 80 6.57 -76.73 14.31
N ALA A 81 6.61 -76.65 15.65
CA ALA A 81 6.34 -75.44 16.40
C ALA A 81 7.30 -74.30 16.03
N TYR A 82 8.59 -74.60 15.85
CA TYR A 82 9.58 -73.63 15.38
C TYR A 82 9.24 -73.08 13.99
N VAL A 83 8.84 -73.93 13.05
CA VAL A 83 8.41 -73.49 11.71
C VAL A 83 7.16 -72.63 11.79
N ALA A 84 6.19 -72.99 12.64
CA ALA A 84 4.98 -72.21 12.87
C ALA A 84 5.34 -70.82 13.42
N LYS A 85 6.14 -70.76 14.49
CA LYS A 85 6.65 -69.52 15.10
C LYS A 85 7.35 -68.62 14.09
N GLN A 86 8.23 -69.18 13.26
CA GLN A 86 8.94 -68.41 12.23
C GLN A 86 7.99 -67.82 11.17
N LYS A 87 6.95 -68.57 10.78
CA LYS A 87 5.92 -68.08 9.84
C LYS A 87 5.02 -67.01 10.46
N ILE A 88 4.66 -67.14 11.73
CA ILE A 88 3.88 -66.14 12.48
C ILE A 88 4.68 -64.83 12.56
N ALA A 89 5.95 -64.91 12.96
CA ALA A 89 6.84 -63.75 13.01
C ALA A 89 6.98 -63.08 11.63
N SER A 90 7.13 -63.87 10.57
CA SER A 90 7.19 -63.35 9.20
C SER A 90 5.92 -62.58 8.80
N ALA A 91 4.73 -63.10 9.14
CA ALA A 91 3.46 -62.44 8.85
C ALA A 91 3.33 -61.10 9.60
N GLN A 92 3.74 -61.05 10.88
CA GLN A 92 3.74 -59.82 11.67
C GLN A 92 4.71 -58.77 11.11
N GLU A 93 5.92 -59.17 10.70
CA GLU A 93 6.91 -58.25 10.15
C GLU A 93 6.50 -57.71 8.77
N ILE A 94 5.95 -58.55 7.90
CA ILE A 94 5.42 -58.11 6.59
C ILE A 94 4.26 -57.12 6.79
N ALA A 95 3.39 -57.38 7.77
CA ALA A 95 2.29 -56.48 8.09
C ALA A 95 2.79 -55.11 8.58
N ARG A 96 3.78 -55.11 9.48
CA ARG A 96 4.44 -53.89 9.97
C ARG A 96 5.09 -53.12 8.82
N ALA A 97 5.89 -53.79 7.99
CA ALA A 97 6.58 -53.18 6.86
C ALA A 97 5.60 -52.52 5.88
N LYS A 98 4.57 -53.25 5.42
CA LYS A 98 3.56 -52.70 4.50
C LYS A 98 2.73 -51.58 5.12
N SER A 99 2.40 -51.68 6.42
CA SER A 99 1.70 -50.59 7.10
C SER A 99 2.54 -49.31 7.19
N ALA A 100 3.85 -49.44 7.41
CA ALA A 100 4.77 -48.31 7.42
C ALA A 100 4.94 -47.71 6.01
N GLU A 101 4.99 -48.54 4.97
CA GLU A 101 5.02 -48.07 3.57
C GLU A 101 3.77 -47.25 3.21
N ASP A 102 2.58 -47.71 3.61
CA ASP A 102 1.33 -46.97 3.37
C ASP A 102 1.31 -45.64 4.13
N GLN A 103 1.75 -45.63 5.39
CA GLN A 103 1.88 -44.39 6.16
C GLN A 103 2.83 -43.39 5.51
N LEU A 104 3.94 -43.86 4.91
CA LEU A 104 4.87 -43.01 4.17
C LEU A 104 4.24 -42.45 2.89
N LYS A 105 3.44 -43.23 2.17
CA LYS A 105 2.70 -42.75 0.98
C LYS A 105 1.68 -41.68 1.37
N ASP A 106 0.91 -41.91 2.43
CA ASP A 106 -0.06 -40.94 2.92
C ASP A 106 0.61 -39.64 3.37
N ALA A 107 1.72 -39.76 4.12
CA ALA A 107 2.51 -38.60 4.54
C ALA A 107 3.11 -37.85 3.34
N ALA A 108 3.59 -38.56 2.32
CA ALA A 108 4.10 -37.93 1.09
C ALA A 108 2.99 -37.20 0.33
N ALA A 109 1.80 -37.79 0.20
CA ALA A 109 0.65 -37.16 -0.43
C ALA A 109 0.20 -35.90 0.32
N GLN A 110 0.13 -35.96 1.66
CA GLN A 110 -0.18 -34.81 2.50
C GLN A 110 0.86 -33.69 2.34
N ARG A 111 2.15 -34.03 2.39
CA ARG A 111 3.23 -33.06 2.16
C ARG A 111 3.11 -32.40 0.79
N ASP A 112 2.84 -33.18 -0.25
CA ASP A 112 2.74 -32.67 -1.62
C ASP A 112 1.51 -31.77 -1.78
N GLN A 113 0.40 -32.10 -1.12
CA GLN A 113 -0.81 -31.25 -1.05
C GLN A 113 -0.50 -29.91 -0.38
N VAL A 114 0.11 -29.91 0.81
CA VAL A 114 0.48 -28.68 1.53
C VAL A 114 1.44 -27.83 0.71
N ARG A 115 2.41 -28.45 0.02
CA ARG A 115 3.34 -27.74 -0.86
C ARG A 115 2.62 -27.10 -2.04
N LEU A 116 1.64 -27.78 -2.64
CA LEU A 116 0.85 -27.26 -3.76
C LEU A 116 -0.03 -26.08 -3.31
N GLU A 117 -0.66 -26.18 -2.15
CA GLU A 117 -1.45 -25.09 -1.56
C GLU A 117 -0.60 -23.87 -1.29
N ALA A 118 0.58 -24.05 -0.68
CA ALA A 118 1.54 -22.97 -0.45
C ALA A 118 1.97 -22.29 -1.76
N ARG A 119 2.28 -23.07 -2.81
CA ARG A 119 2.63 -22.54 -4.13
C ARG A 119 1.49 -21.78 -4.80
N THR A 120 0.26 -22.28 -4.67
CA THR A 120 -0.93 -21.61 -5.19
C THR A 120 -1.14 -20.27 -4.47
N ALA A 121 -1.05 -20.25 -3.14
CA ALA A 121 -1.19 -19.04 -2.35
C ALA A 121 -0.09 -18.00 -2.68
N GLU A 122 1.16 -18.44 -2.85
CA GLU A 122 2.28 -17.59 -3.30
C GLU A 122 1.99 -16.97 -4.67
N ALA A 123 1.55 -17.78 -5.65
CA ALA A 123 1.25 -17.32 -7.00
C ALA A 123 0.09 -16.31 -7.03
N GLU A 124 -0.97 -16.55 -6.27
CA GLU A 124 -2.08 -15.61 -6.14
C GLU A 124 -1.65 -14.29 -5.48
N ALA A 125 -0.82 -14.37 -4.42
CA ALA A 125 -0.30 -13.17 -3.76
C ALA A 125 0.61 -12.36 -4.71
N ALA A 126 1.44 -13.04 -5.51
CA ALA A 126 2.27 -12.40 -6.54
C ALA A 126 1.41 -11.72 -7.61
N LYS A 127 0.34 -12.38 -8.08
CA LYS A 127 -0.59 -11.80 -9.04
C LYS A 127 -1.29 -10.56 -8.50
N ARG A 128 -1.81 -10.61 -7.26
CA ARG A 128 -2.42 -9.44 -6.60
C ARG A 128 -1.46 -8.26 -6.48
N ARG A 129 -0.19 -8.52 -6.12
CA ARG A 129 0.85 -7.48 -6.07
C ARG A 129 1.15 -6.88 -7.44
N ALA A 130 1.20 -7.70 -8.49
CA ALA A 130 1.43 -7.23 -9.85
C ALA A 130 0.25 -6.39 -10.37
N ASP A 131 -0.99 -6.81 -10.11
CA ASP A 131 -2.18 -6.04 -10.47
C ASP A 131 -2.22 -4.69 -9.74
N GLN A 132 -1.91 -4.66 -8.44
CA GLN A 132 -1.83 -3.40 -7.69
C GLN A 132 -0.74 -2.47 -8.25
N ALA A 133 0.46 -3.00 -8.52
CA ALA A 133 1.55 -2.21 -9.08
C ALA A 133 1.20 -1.62 -10.46
N ARG A 134 0.43 -2.35 -11.27
CA ARG A 134 -0.08 -1.84 -12.56
C ARG A 134 -1.06 -0.69 -12.34
N MET A 135 -2.02 -0.83 -11.44
CA MET A 135 -2.98 0.23 -11.11
C MET A 135 -2.29 1.49 -10.56
N ASP A 136 -1.29 1.32 -9.69
CA ASP A 136 -0.52 2.44 -9.14
C ASP A 136 0.29 3.14 -10.24
N ALA A 137 0.89 2.38 -11.16
CA ALA A 137 1.62 2.95 -12.30
C ALA A 137 0.71 3.72 -13.25
N GLU A 138 -0.48 3.19 -13.57
CA GLU A 138 -1.49 3.87 -14.39
C GLU A 138 -1.97 5.18 -13.73
N ALA A 139 -2.21 5.15 -12.41
CA ALA A 139 -2.59 6.34 -11.65
C ALA A 139 -1.47 7.40 -11.65
N ALA A 140 -0.21 6.99 -11.45
CA ALA A 140 0.93 7.89 -11.50
C ALA A 140 1.13 8.52 -12.89
N GLN A 141 0.94 7.74 -13.96
CA GLN A 141 0.99 8.26 -15.33
C GLN A 141 -0.13 9.27 -15.60
N ALA A 142 -1.36 9.00 -15.16
CA ALA A 142 -2.47 9.93 -15.30
C ALA A 142 -2.23 11.25 -14.53
N GLN A 143 -1.69 11.17 -13.32
CA GLN A 143 -1.31 12.36 -12.54
C GLN A 143 -0.21 13.17 -13.23
N ALA A 144 0.80 12.52 -13.77
CA ALA A 144 1.87 13.19 -14.51
C ALA A 144 1.35 13.89 -15.77
N ALA A 145 0.45 13.24 -16.53
CA ALA A 145 -0.17 13.83 -17.71
C ALA A 145 -1.00 15.08 -17.36
N ASN A 146 -1.79 15.02 -16.28
CA ASN A 146 -2.57 16.16 -15.81
C ASN A 146 -1.68 17.32 -15.34
N ALA A 147 -0.57 17.02 -14.66
CA ALA A 147 0.39 18.03 -14.23
C ALA A 147 1.06 18.75 -15.41
N GLU A 148 1.45 18.01 -16.45
CA GLU A 148 2.06 18.61 -17.65
C GLU A 148 1.05 19.45 -18.44
N ALA A 149 -0.20 19.00 -18.54
CA ALA A 149 -1.28 19.79 -19.14
C ALA A 149 -1.51 21.11 -18.37
N ALA A 150 -1.59 21.05 -17.04
CA ALA A 150 -1.76 22.24 -16.19
C ALA A 150 -0.59 23.22 -16.32
N LYS A 151 0.65 22.71 -16.44
CA LYS A 151 1.84 23.52 -16.68
C LYS A 151 1.80 24.19 -18.06
N GLY A 152 1.39 23.46 -19.09
CA GLY A 152 1.17 24.01 -20.43
C GLY A 152 0.15 25.15 -20.43
N ASP A 153 -1.00 24.96 -19.78
CA ASP A 153 -2.02 25.99 -19.63
C ASP A 153 -1.51 27.22 -18.87
N ALA A 154 -0.76 27.01 -17.78
CA ALA A 154 -0.16 28.10 -17.01
C ALA A 154 0.85 28.90 -17.84
N GLN A 155 1.68 28.23 -18.64
CA GLN A 155 2.63 28.88 -19.54
C GLN A 155 1.92 29.67 -20.65
N ALA A 156 0.84 29.12 -21.23
CA ALA A 156 0.04 29.80 -22.24
C ALA A 156 -0.61 31.07 -21.69
N ARG A 157 -1.19 31.01 -20.47
CA ARG A 157 -1.76 32.18 -19.78
C ARG A 157 -0.69 33.23 -19.47
N ALA A 158 0.49 32.80 -19.00
CA ALA A 158 1.61 33.70 -18.74
C ALA A 158 2.10 34.39 -20.03
N ALA A 159 2.19 33.66 -21.14
CA ALA A 159 2.57 34.21 -22.44
C ALA A 159 1.52 35.19 -22.98
N ALA A 160 0.23 34.87 -22.86
CA ALA A 160 -0.86 35.75 -23.26
C ALA A 160 -0.84 37.07 -22.48
N LEU A 161 -0.66 36.98 -21.15
CA LEU A 161 -0.50 38.17 -20.31
C LEU A 161 0.74 38.98 -20.71
N ALA A 162 1.88 38.33 -20.94
CA ALA A 162 3.09 39.01 -21.38
C ALA A 162 2.89 39.76 -22.71
N ALA A 163 2.16 39.18 -23.66
CA ALA A 163 1.84 39.83 -24.94
C ALA A 163 0.93 41.06 -24.76
N GLN A 164 -0.10 40.96 -23.91
CA GLN A 164 -0.98 42.10 -23.59
C GLN A 164 -0.21 43.25 -22.93
N LEU A 165 0.73 42.94 -22.04
CA LEU A 165 1.56 43.94 -21.37
C LEU A 165 2.58 44.58 -22.32
N ALA A 166 3.11 43.83 -23.28
CA ALA A 166 4.02 44.36 -24.29
C ALA A 166 3.35 45.42 -25.18
N ASP A 167 2.08 45.23 -25.57
CA ASP A 167 1.29 46.25 -26.32
C ASP A 167 1.17 47.57 -25.56
N LEU A 168 1.10 47.49 -24.22
CA LEU A 168 1.01 48.66 -23.36
C LEU A 168 2.36 49.36 -23.12
N GLN A 169 3.46 48.93 -23.75
CA GLN A 169 4.82 49.42 -23.45
C GLN A 169 5.19 49.27 -21.96
N ALA A 170 4.65 48.23 -21.32
CA ALA A 170 4.83 48.02 -19.90
C ALA A 170 6.26 47.59 -19.57
N LYS A 171 6.83 48.15 -18.50
CA LYS A 171 8.15 47.78 -17.99
C LYS A 171 8.00 47.03 -16.68
N GLN A 172 8.64 45.87 -16.57
CA GLN A 172 8.71 45.17 -15.29
C GLN A 172 9.69 45.89 -14.37
N THR A 173 9.22 46.26 -13.17
CA THR A 173 10.01 46.93 -12.14
C THR A 173 9.82 46.22 -10.80
N GLU A 174 10.63 46.54 -9.80
CA GLU A 174 10.46 46.03 -8.43
C GLU A 174 9.09 46.39 -7.81
N ARG A 175 8.42 47.39 -8.35
CA ARG A 175 7.12 47.89 -7.86
C ARG A 175 5.93 47.18 -8.54
N GLY A 176 6.21 46.28 -9.47
CA GLY A 176 5.24 45.67 -10.37
C GLY A 176 5.46 46.12 -11.82
N ILE A 177 4.44 45.92 -12.65
CA ILE A 177 4.49 46.26 -14.06
C ILE A 177 4.06 47.73 -14.22
N VAL A 178 4.98 48.58 -14.67
CA VAL A 178 4.76 50.03 -14.82
C VAL A 178 4.49 50.35 -16.28
N VAL A 179 3.32 50.92 -16.55
CA VAL A 179 2.98 51.49 -17.84
C VAL A 179 3.06 53.01 -17.74
N THR A 180 3.86 53.64 -18.60
CA THR A 180 4.02 55.10 -18.61
C THR A 180 3.25 55.71 -19.76
N PHE A 181 2.41 56.69 -19.44
CA PHE A 181 1.64 57.42 -20.43
C PHE A 181 1.99 58.91 -20.36
N GLY A 182 2.42 59.49 -21.48
CA GLY A 182 2.76 60.91 -21.55
C GLY A 182 1.52 61.84 -21.56
N ASP A 183 1.78 63.13 -21.75
CA ASP A 183 0.81 64.24 -21.74
C ASP A 183 -0.36 64.07 -22.72
N VAL A 184 -0.25 63.16 -23.69
CA VAL A 184 -1.26 62.83 -24.70
C VAL A 184 -2.57 62.29 -24.08
N LEU A 185 -2.53 61.84 -22.81
CA LEU A 185 -3.73 61.37 -22.11
C LEU A 185 -4.69 62.50 -21.72
N PHE A 186 -4.23 63.74 -21.55
CA PHE A 186 -5.05 64.82 -20.98
C PHE A 186 -5.08 66.04 -21.90
N SER A 187 -6.17 66.81 -21.86
CA SER A 187 -6.16 68.15 -22.44
C SER A 187 -5.21 69.07 -21.65
N THR A 188 -4.66 70.10 -22.29
CA THR A 188 -3.74 71.07 -21.67
C THR A 188 -4.33 71.63 -20.37
N ASP A 189 -3.52 71.62 -19.30
CA ASP A 189 -3.90 72.03 -17.94
C ASP A 189 -5.17 71.37 -17.36
N SER A 190 -5.59 70.23 -17.93
CA SER A 190 -6.81 69.53 -17.53
C SER A 190 -6.51 68.17 -16.90
N ALA A 191 -7.50 67.68 -16.16
CA ALA A 191 -7.63 66.29 -15.73
C ALA A 191 -8.63 65.50 -16.61
N ASN A 192 -9.17 66.10 -17.67
CA ASN A 192 -10.06 65.41 -18.60
C ASN A 192 -9.24 64.53 -19.56
N LEU A 193 -9.61 63.25 -19.62
CA LEU A 193 -8.98 62.31 -20.54
C LEU A 193 -9.35 62.63 -21.99
N THR A 194 -8.37 62.59 -22.88
CA THR A 194 -8.58 62.67 -24.33
C THR A 194 -9.22 61.38 -24.86
N PRO A 195 -9.74 61.35 -26.11
CA PRO A 195 -10.20 60.10 -26.72
C PRO A 195 -9.12 59.01 -26.75
N GLN A 196 -7.86 59.40 -26.97
CA GLN A 196 -6.72 58.48 -26.89
C GLN A 196 -6.48 58.00 -25.46
N GLY A 197 -6.61 58.87 -24.46
CA GLY A 197 -6.52 58.49 -23.06
C GLY A 197 -7.63 57.55 -22.62
N MET A 198 -8.85 57.73 -23.14
CA MET A 198 -9.96 56.80 -22.93
C MET A 198 -9.70 55.43 -23.57
N ALA A 199 -9.14 55.38 -24.79
CA ALA A 199 -8.79 54.10 -25.44
C ALA A 199 -7.69 53.34 -24.69
N VAL A 200 -6.75 54.05 -24.06
CA VAL A 200 -5.73 53.47 -23.17
C VAL A 200 -6.36 52.95 -21.88
N ALA A 201 -7.22 53.74 -21.23
CA ALA A 201 -7.92 53.32 -20.03
C ALA A 201 -8.79 52.08 -20.28
N GLN A 202 -9.40 51.97 -21.47
CA GLN A 202 -10.17 50.78 -21.87
C GLN A 202 -9.30 49.53 -21.92
N ARG A 203 -8.14 49.57 -22.59
CA ARG A 203 -7.21 48.43 -22.63
C ARG A 203 -6.73 48.02 -21.24
N LEU A 204 -6.45 48.99 -20.37
CA LEU A 204 -6.09 48.72 -18.98
C LEU A 204 -7.25 48.08 -18.21
N ALA A 205 -8.49 48.53 -18.41
CA ALA A 205 -9.67 47.92 -17.81
C ALA A 205 -9.87 46.47 -18.29
N ASP A 206 -9.60 46.18 -19.56
CA ASP A 206 -9.68 44.82 -20.11
C ASP A 206 -8.67 43.89 -19.41
N VAL A 207 -7.41 44.31 -19.29
CA VAL A 207 -6.37 43.56 -18.55
C VAL A 207 -6.79 43.32 -17.09
N LEU A 208 -7.38 44.31 -16.42
CA LEU A 208 -7.81 44.18 -15.01
C LEU A 208 -9.02 43.27 -14.80
N ARG A 209 -9.90 43.16 -15.80
CA ARG A 209 -11.02 42.22 -15.78
C ARG A 209 -10.54 40.78 -15.99
N GLU A 210 -9.55 40.59 -16.85
CA GLU A 210 -8.94 39.28 -17.09
C GLU A 210 -8.01 38.82 -15.95
N ASN A 211 -7.54 39.76 -15.12
CA ASN A 211 -6.65 39.50 -13.98
C ASN A 211 -7.26 40.03 -12.66
N PRO A 212 -8.28 39.35 -12.09
CA PRO A 212 -9.05 39.84 -10.94
C PRO A 212 -8.25 39.93 -9.64
N ASP A 213 -7.14 39.23 -9.55
CA ASP A 213 -6.22 39.14 -8.41
C ASP A 213 -5.16 40.26 -8.36
N ARG A 214 -5.20 41.19 -9.32
CA ARG A 214 -4.26 42.33 -9.39
C ARG A 214 -4.92 43.64 -8.96
N THR A 215 -4.10 44.56 -8.45
CA THR A 215 -4.50 45.93 -8.08
C THR A 215 -3.65 46.93 -8.87
N VAL A 216 -4.11 48.18 -8.96
CA VAL A 216 -3.48 49.25 -9.73
C VAL A 216 -3.24 50.48 -8.88
N LEU A 217 -2.09 51.10 -9.06
CA LEU A 217 -1.76 52.41 -8.53
C LEU A 217 -1.56 53.37 -9.70
N ALA A 218 -2.40 54.40 -9.80
CA ALA A 218 -2.24 55.47 -10.76
C ALA A 218 -1.44 56.63 -10.14
N GLU A 219 -0.28 56.92 -10.71
CA GLU A 219 0.65 57.93 -10.25
C GLU A 219 0.68 59.12 -11.21
N GLY A 220 0.30 60.31 -10.75
CA GLY A 220 0.33 61.53 -11.56
C GLY A 220 1.61 62.33 -11.35
N PHE A 221 2.14 62.89 -12.44
CA PHE A 221 3.30 63.77 -12.46
C PHE A 221 3.06 65.01 -13.33
N THR A 222 3.67 66.13 -12.96
CA THR A 222 3.67 67.37 -13.73
C THR A 222 5.11 67.76 -14.12
N ASP A 223 5.25 68.75 -14.98
CA ASP A 223 6.52 69.45 -15.12
C ASP A 223 6.69 70.50 -14.00
N SER A 224 7.79 71.24 -14.03
CA SER A 224 8.09 72.26 -13.02
C SER A 224 7.46 73.63 -13.28
N THR A 225 6.43 73.70 -14.14
CA THR A 225 5.72 74.95 -14.42
C THR A 225 4.58 75.12 -13.41
N GLY A 226 4.47 76.29 -12.77
CA GLY A 226 3.48 76.54 -11.73
C GLY A 226 4.07 76.36 -10.32
N SER A 227 3.22 76.46 -9.30
CA SER A 227 3.64 76.25 -7.91
C SER A 227 3.57 74.77 -7.51
N ASP A 228 4.43 74.35 -6.59
CA ASP A 228 4.45 72.98 -6.06
C ASP A 228 3.07 72.52 -5.58
N ALA A 229 2.35 73.39 -4.88
CA ALA A 229 1.01 73.12 -4.38
C ALA A 229 0.00 72.91 -5.51
N TYR A 230 0.09 73.71 -6.57
CA TYR A 230 -0.75 73.55 -7.75
C TYR A 230 -0.45 72.24 -8.49
N ASN A 231 0.84 71.94 -8.68
CA ASN A 231 1.33 70.73 -9.35
C ASN A 231 0.92 69.45 -8.62
N LEU A 232 1.01 69.46 -7.28
CA LEU A 232 0.55 68.35 -6.45
C LEU A 232 -0.96 68.10 -6.60
N GLN A 233 -1.76 69.17 -6.60
CA GLN A 233 -3.21 69.03 -6.81
C GLN A 233 -3.56 68.57 -8.22
N LEU A 234 -2.88 69.11 -9.25
CA LEU A 234 -3.13 68.75 -10.65
C LEU A 234 -2.79 67.28 -10.91
N SER A 235 -1.63 66.81 -10.46
CA SER A 235 -1.22 65.41 -10.58
C SER A 235 -2.19 64.46 -9.87
N GLN A 236 -2.65 64.80 -8.66
CA GLN A 236 -3.64 64.00 -7.95
C GLN A 236 -4.98 63.92 -8.70
N ARG A 237 -5.48 65.05 -9.25
CA ARG A 237 -6.71 65.06 -10.05
C ARG A 237 -6.59 64.21 -11.31
N ARG A 238 -5.43 64.21 -11.98
CA ARG A 238 -5.18 63.38 -13.16
C ARG A 238 -5.17 61.88 -12.82
N ALA A 239 -4.52 61.49 -11.73
CA ALA A 239 -4.57 60.11 -11.24
C ALA A 239 -6.01 59.69 -10.89
N GLU A 240 -6.77 60.57 -10.27
CA GLU A 240 -8.17 60.35 -9.93
C GLU A 240 -9.08 60.21 -11.16
N ALA A 241 -8.83 60.99 -12.21
CA ALA A 241 -9.55 60.86 -13.47
C ALA A 241 -9.37 59.47 -14.11
N VAL A 242 -8.16 58.90 -14.04
CA VAL A 242 -7.92 57.52 -14.49
C VAL A 242 -8.72 56.53 -13.65
N ARG A 243 -8.70 56.66 -12.31
CA ARG A 243 -9.50 55.81 -11.43
C ARG A 243 -10.99 55.86 -11.76
N MET A 244 -11.52 57.06 -12.00
CA MET A 244 -12.91 57.24 -12.37
C MET A 244 -13.23 56.56 -13.70
N ALA A 245 -12.37 56.70 -14.72
CA ALA A 245 -12.56 56.04 -16.00
C ALA A 245 -12.55 54.51 -15.88
N LEU A 246 -11.57 53.94 -15.18
CA LEU A 246 -11.49 52.49 -14.95
C LEU A 246 -12.71 51.97 -14.17
N SER A 247 -13.17 52.73 -13.17
CA SER A 247 -14.37 52.40 -12.41
C SER A 247 -15.64 52.41 -13.27
N GLN A 248 -15.77 53.36 -14.20
CA GLN A 248 -16.87 53.39 -15.16
C GLN A 248 -16.81 52.22 -16.15
N MET A 249 -15.62 51.71 -16.43
CA MET A 249 -15.39 50.52 -17.26
C MET A 249 -15.54 49.19 -16.50
N GLY A 250 -15.99 49.24 -15.24
CA GLY A 250 -16.35 48.05 -14.44
C GLY A 250 -15.24 47.48 -13.57
N VAL A 251 -14.12 48.19 -13.40
CA VAL A 251 -13.08 47.82 -12.42
C VAL A 251 -13.50 48.28 -11.03
N ASP A 252 -13.42 47.39 -10.03
CA ASP A 252 -13.74 47.73 -8.65
C ASP A 252 -12.83 48.85 -8.13
N ARG A 253 -13.41 49.88 -7.51
CA ARG A 253 -12.67 51.04 -6.95
C ARG A 253 -11.69 50.64 -5.86
N SER A 254 -11.95 49.57 -5.11
CA SER A 254 -11.04 49.04 -4.09
C SER A 254 -9.74 48.49 -4.68
N ARG A 255 -9.73 48.15 -5.97
CA ARG A 255 -8.55 47.67 -6.69
C ARG A 255 -7.71 48.80 -7.30
N ILE A 256 -8.12 50.06 -7.14
CA ILE A 256 -7.48 51.20 -7.78
C ILE A 256 -7.10 52.26 -6.74
N GLU A 257 -5.80 52.39 -6.51
CA GLU A 257 -5.19 53.43 -5.69
C GLU A 257 -4.70 54.59 -6.57
N THR A 258 -4.64 55.80 -6.02
CA THR A 258 -4.20 56.99 -6.75
C THR A 258 -3.22 57.82 -5.92
N ARG A 259 -2.23 58.41 -6.58
CA ARG A 259 -1.23 59.28 -5.93
C ARG A 259 -0.73 60.36 -6.88
N GLY A 260 -0.81 61.63 -6.47
CA GLY A 260 -0.13 62.74 -7.13
C GLY A 260 1.25 62.99 -6.52
N TYR A 261 2.26 63.18 -7.35
CA TYR A 261 3.62 63.55 -6.92
C TYR A 261 4.03 64.97 -7.32
N GLY A 262 3.18 65.71 -8.05
CA GLY A 262 3.53 67.00 -8.62
C GLY A 262 4.75 66.88 -9.54
N GLU A 263 5.72 67.79 -9.38
CA GLU A 263 6.95 67.84 -10.17
C GLU A 263 8.06 66.88 -9.67
N ALA A 264 7.81 66.14 -8.58
CA ALA A 264 8.79 65.20 -8.04
C ALA A 264 9.04 64.03 -9.00
N TYR A 265 10.23 63.43 -8.88
CA TYR A 265 10.68 62.32 -9.73
C TYR A 265 10.63 62.62 -11.23
N PRO A 266 11.33 63.68 -11.70
CA PRO A 266 11.43 64.00 -13.11
C PRO A 266 12.15 62.87 -13.87
N VAL A 267 11.67 62.55 -15.07
CA VAL A 267 12.27 61.57 -15.99
C VAL A 267 13.17 62.23 -17.03
N ALA A 268 13.02 63.54 -17.21
CA ALA A 268 13.86 64.39 -18.04
C ALA A 268 14.10 65.75 -17.37
N SER A 269 15.02 66.55 -17.91
CA SER A 269 15.25 67.93 -17.45
C SER A 269 13.96 68.77 -17.50
N ASN A 270 13.84 69.84 -16.72
CA ASN A 270 12.75 70.81 -16.91
C ASN A 270 13.17 72.03 -17.75
N ALA A 271 14.38 72.01 -18.33
CA ALA A 271 14.95 73.14 -19.05
C ALA A 271 14.24 73.44 -20.38
N THR A 272 13.89 72.41 -21.16
CA THR A 272 13.27 72.58 -22.48
C THR A 272 11.78 72.22 -22.46
N ALA A 273 11.00 72.74 -23.41
CA ALA A 273 9.59 72.39 -23.54
C ALA A 273 9.39 70.88 -23.84
N ALA A 274 10.31 70.29 -24.61
CA ALA A 274 10.29 68.86 -24.94
C ALA A 274 10.55 68.00 -23.70
N ASP A 275 11.53 68.35 -22.86
CA ASP A 275 11.83 67.59 -21.65
C ASP A 275 10.74 67.74 -20.59
N ARG A 276 10.16 68.95 -20.44
CA ARG A 276 8.97 69.18 -19.60
C ARG A 276 7.79 68.32 -20.02
N GLN A 277 7.58 68.15 -21.32
CA GLN A 277 6.52 67.28 -21.83
C GLN A 277 6.70 65.80 -21.42
N MET A 278 7.93 65.32 -21.25
CA MET A 278 8.18 63.97 -20.74
C MET A 278 7.82 63.83 -19.24
N ASN A 279 7.96 64.92 -18.47
CA ASN A 279 7.62 64.95 -17.05
C ASN A 279 6.11 65.03 -16.80
N ARG A 280 5.34 65.60 -17.74
CA ARG A 280 3.86 65.54 -17.73
C ARG A 280 3.40 64.14 -18.13
N ARG A 281 3.24 63.25 -17.14
CA ARG A 281 2.89 61.84 -17.36
C ARG A 281 2.00 61.29 -16.27
N VAL A 282 1.33 60.20 -16.58
CA VAL A 282 0.72 59.30 -15.59
C VAL A 282 1.36 57.93 -15.73
N GLU A 283 1.83 57.38 -14.63
CA GLU A 283 2.30 56.01 -14.57
C GLU A 283 1.25 55.13 -13.92
N ILE A 284 0.97 53.98 -14.51
CA ILE A 284 0.09 52.97 -13.96
C ILE A 284 0.95 51.81 -13.51
N VAL A 285 0.93 51.53 -12.21
CA VAL A 285 1.63 50.41 -11.61
C VAL A 285 0.64 49.28 -11.36
N LEU A 286 0.78 48.19 -12.09
CA LEU A 286 0.01 46.97 -11.90
C LEU A 286 0.75 46.04 -10.94
N SER A 287 0.08 45.62 -9.88
CA SER A 287 0.66 44.74 -8.86
C SER A 287 0.98 43.36 -9.42
N GLU A 288 1.84 42.62 -8.72
CA GLU A 288 1.91 41.18 -8.88
C GLU A 288 0.59 40.53 -8.41
N ALA A 289 0.30 39.35 -8.96
CA ALA A 289 -0.85 38.54 -8.59
C ALA A 289 -0.91 38.33 -7.06
N GLY A 290 -2.00 38.77 -6.42
CA GLY A 290 -2.21 38.60 -4.98
C GLY A 290 -1.32 39.45 -4.06
N ARG A 291 -0.56 40.41 -4.60
CA ARG A 291 0.27 41.35 -3.81
C ARG A 291 -0.28 42.78 -3.92
N PRO A 292 -0.14 43.62 -2.88
CA PRO A 292 -0.50 45.02 -2.96
C PRO A 292 0.46 45.81 -3.87
N VAL A 293 -0.03 46.93 -4.40
CA VAL A 293 0.79 47.90 -5.14
C VAL A 293 1.86 48.52 -4.23
N THR A 294 3.04 48.80 -4.80
CA THR A 294 4.15 49.41 -4.07
C THR A 294 4.37 50.86 -4.48
N TYR A 295 4.30 51.77 -3.51
CA TYR A 295 4.54 53.20 -3.71
C TYR A 295 5.99 53.50 -4.12
N ARG A 296 6.17 54.61 -4.82
CA ARG A 296 7.48 55.15 -5.16
C ARG A 296 8.16 55.62 -3.88
N ARG A 297 9.42 55.24 -3.69
CA ARG A 297 10.29 55.71 -2.61
C ARG A 297 11.22 56.79 -3.17
#